data_AF-A0A1V5ZTV5-F1
#
_entry.id   AF-A0A1V5ZTV5-F1
#
_cell.length_a   1.000
_cell.length_b   1.000
_cell.length_c   1.000
_cell.angle_alpha   90.00
_cell.angle_beta   90.00
_cell.angle_gamma   90.00
#
_symmetry.space_group_name_H-M   'P 1'
#
loop_
_entity.id
_entity.type
_entity.pdbx_description
1 polymer ?
#
loop_
_entity_poly.entity_id
_entity_poly.type
_entity_poly.pdbx_seq_one_letter_code
_entity_poly.pdbx_strand_id
1 'polypeptide(L)'
;MFEQAFTNIDDVLWKEAGCSTDYKVHLTAMQQTLDAENSDLFDVLAHIAYAMLPLTRRERSDNARTNILARFNTKQQNFVDFVLSHYVNIGVEELDQIMLTPLFQLKYHDSISGTIGDLGRPEEIGQVFAGFQRYLYKA
;
A
#
# COMPACT_ATOMS: atom_id res chain seq x y z
N MET A 1 -43.29 22.64 -4.62
CA MET A 1 -42.50 21.62 -3.91
C MET A 1 -41.85 20.74 -4.96
N PHE A 2 -40.58 20.39 -4.77
CA PHE A 2 -39.65 19.76 -5.74
C PHE A 2 -38.82 20.72 -6.57
N GLU A 3 -38.10 21.58 -5.87
CA GLU A 3 -36.77 21.98 -6.31
C GLU A 3 -35.86 21.87 -5.07
N GLN A 4 -34.92 20.92 -5.08
CA GLN A 4 -33.62 20.99 -4.42
C GLN A 4 -32.78 19.73 -4.71
N ALA A 5 -31.70 19.97 -5.47
CA ALA A 5 -30.41 19.27 -5.49
C ALA A 5 -30.34 17.82 -6.02
N PHE A 6 -30.26 17.68 -7.35
CA PHE A 6 -29.36 16.70 -7.96
C PHE A 6 -28.04 17.42 -8.24
N THR A 7 -27.06 17.27 -7.36
CA THR A 7 -25.82 18.07 -7.37
C THR A 7 -24.77 17.64 -8.37
N ASN A 8 -24.96 16.57 -9.15
CA ASN A 8 -23.99 16.26 -10.20
C ASN A 8 -24.58 15.44 -11.33
N ILE A 9 -24.18 15.77 -12.57
CA ILE A 9 -24.59 15.06 -13.79
C ILE A 9 -24.11 13.60 -13.78
N ASP A 10 -23.07 13.33 -13.00
CA ASP A 10 -22.53 12.00 -12.74
C ASP A 10 -23.59 11.08 -12.13
N ASP A 11 -24.31 11.49 -11.07
CA ASP A 11 -25.27 10.63 -10.36
C ASP A 11 -26.41 10.10 -11.26
N VAL A 12 -26.73 10.82 -12.34
CA VAL A 12 -27.77 10.44 -13.31
C VAL A 12 -27.23 9.40 -14.30
N LEU A 13 -25.95 9.46 -14.67
CA LEU A 13 -25.35 8.52 -15.62
C LEU A 13 -24.92 7.19 -14.97
N TRP A 14 -24.63 7.17 -13.67
CA TRP A 14 -24.14 5.97 -12.98
C TRP A 14 -25.21 4.95 -12.58
N LYS A 15 -26.49 5.32 -12.61
CA LYS A 15 -27.58 4.45 -12.12
C LYS A 15 -28.22 3.55 -13.19
N GLU A 16 -28.16 3.95 -14.46
CA GLU A 16 -28.78 3.21 -15.58
C GLU A 16 -27.80 2.28 -16.32
N ALA A 17 -26.49 2.46 -16.16
CA ALA A 17 -25.47 1.63 -16.82
C ALA A 17 -25.14 0.32 -16.08
N GLY A 18 -25.66 0.10 -14.87
CA GLY A 18 -25.32 -1.07 -14.05
C GLY A 18 -23.83 -1.21 -13.70
N CYS A 19 -23.01 -0.22 -14.04
CA CYS A 19 -21.57 -0.24 -13.84
C CYS A 19 -21.23 0.67 -12.66
N SER A 20 -21.18 0.08 -11.48
CA SER A 20 -20.54 0.67 -10.32
C SER A 20 -19.47 -0.32 -9.88
N THR A 21 -18.24 0.17 -9.66
CA THR A 21 -17.15 -0.53 -8.94
C THR A 21 -16.45 -1.78 -9.56
N ASP A 22 -16.48 -1.99 -10.88
CA ASP A 22 -15.99 -3.26 -11.49
C ASP A 22 -14.49 -3.31 -11.89
N TYR A 23 -13.74 -2.20 -11.89
CA TYR A 23 -12.35 -2.24 -12.40
C TYR A 23 -11.41 -3.08 -11.50
N LYS A 24 -11.59 -3.08 -10.18
CA LYS A 24 -10.79 -3.91 -9.26
C LYS A 24 -11.05 -5.40 -9.45
N VAL A 25 -12.30 -5.78 -9.75
CA VAL A 25 -12.69 -7.17 -10.00
C VAL A 25 -11.97 -7.69 -11.24
N HIS A 26 -11.97 -6.91 -12.33
CA HIS A 26 -11.24 -7.24 -13.54
C HIS A 26 -9.74 -7.40 -13.30
N LEU A 27 -9.12 -6.50 -12.54
CA LEU A 27 -7.69 -6.55 -12.24
C LEU A 27 -7.32 -7.74 -11.33
N THR A 28 -8.19 -8.09 -10.38
CA THR A 28 -8.04 -9.29 -9.54
C THR A 28 -8.15 -10.56 -10.38
N ALA A 29 -9.10 -10.61 -11.32
CA ALA A 29 -9.23 -11.73 -12.24
C ALA A 29 -8.00 -11.89 -13.14
N MET A 30 -7.36 -10.78 -13.55
CA MET A 30 -6.09 -10.81 -14.28
C MET A 30 -4.95 -11.37 -13.42
N GLN A 31 -4.84 -10.96 -12.14
CA GLN A 31 -3.86 -11.53 -11.21
C GLN A 31 -4.02 -13.05 -11.08
N GLN A 32 -5.25 -13.53 -10.89
CA GLN A 32 -5.55 -14.97 -10.79
C GLN A 32 -5.24 -15.74 -12.06
N THR A 33 -5.59 -15.18 -13.22
CA THR A 33 -5.34 -15.84 -14.53
C THR A 33 -3.84 -16.00 -14.81
N LEU A 34 -3.00 -15.18 -14.19
CA LEU A 34 -1.56 -15.18 -14.34
C LEU A 34 -0.82 -15.84 -13.16
N ASP A 35 -1.53 -16.49 -12.24
CA ASP A 35 -0.97 -17.05 -10.99
C ASP A 35 -0.13 -16.04 -10.19
N ALA A 36 -0.59 -14.78 -10.15
CA ALA A 36 0.13 -13.61 -9.63
C ALA A 36 -0.60 -12.91 -8.46
N GLU A 37 -1.41 -13.62 -7.69
CA GLU A 37 -2.17 -13.07 -6.54
C GLU A 37 -1.26 -12.55 -5.41
N ASN A 38 -0.06 -13.10 -5.34
CA ASN A 38 0.97 -12.66 -4.40
C ASN A 38 1.81 -11.48 -4.91
N SER A 39 1.52 -10.97 -6.10
CA SER A 39 2.21 -9.84 -6.73
C SER A 39 1.35 -8.59 -6.66
N ASP A 40 1.98 -7.42 -6.77
CA ASP A 40 1.21 -6.17 -6.85
C ASP A 40 0.59 -6.02 -8.23
N LEU A 41 -0.48 -5.21 -8.33
CA LEU A 41 -1.05 -4.86 -9.63
C LEU A 41 -0.01 -4.25 -10.57
N PHE A 42 0.96 -3.51 -10.02
CA PHE A 42 2.10 -3.01 -10.77
C PHE A 42 2.82 -4.12 -11.55
N ASP A 43 3.08 -5.28 -10.93
CA ASP A 43 3.74 -6.42 -11.54
C ASP A 43 2.92 -7.04 -12.66
N VAL A 44 1.61 -7.15 -12.47
CA VAL A 44 0.70 -7.66 -13.50
C VAL A 44 0.66 -6.74 -14.71
N LEU A 45 0.53 -5.43 -14.49
CA LEU A 45 0.53 -4.47 -15.58
C LEU A 45 1.88 -4.44 -16.31
N ALA A 46 2.98 -4.54 -15.56
CA ALA A 46 4.32 -4.68 -16.10
C ALA A 46 4.49 -5.94 -16.97
N HIS A 47 3.94 -7.08 -16.53
CA HIS A 47 3.94 -8.32 -17.30
C HIS A 47 3.18 -8.17 -18.61
N ILE A 48 1.97 -7.59 -18.56
CA ILE A 48 1.14 -7.37 -19.75
C ILE A 48 1.82 -6.42 -20.74
N ALA A 49 2.38 -5.31 -20.25
CA ALA A 49 2.95 -4.27 -21.10
C ALA A 49 4.34 -4.63 -21.66
N TYR A 50 5.14 -5.39 -20.90
CA TYR A 50 6.57 -5.56 -21.18
C TYR A 50 7.07 -7.01 -21.08
N ALA A 51 6.19 -7.99 -20.87
CA ALA A 51 6.54 -9.39 -20.67
C ALA A 51 7.54 -9.63 -19.50
N MET A 52 7.58 -8.72 -18.52
CA MET A 52 8.40 -8.91 -17.31
C MET A 52 7.79 -9.99 -16.42
N LEU A 53 8.63 -10.80 -15.77
CA LEU A 53 8.14 -11.78 -14.79
C LEU A 53 7.57 -11.03 -13.57
N PRO A 54 6.32 -11.31 -13.14
CA PRO A 54 5.75 -10.70 -11.95
C PRO A 54 6.58 -11.03 -10.70
N LEU A 55 6.91 -10.02 -9.89
CA LEU A 55 7.52 -10.26 -8.58
C LEU A 55 6.44 -10.38 -7.52
N THR A 56 6.57 -11.38 -6.65
CA THR A 56 5.74 -11.42 -5.44
C THR A 56 6.08 -10.26 -4.51
N ARG A 57 5.13 -9.86 -3.65
CA ARG A 57 5.34 -8.85 -2.61
C ARG A 57 6.52 -9.20 -1.69
N ARG A 58 6.73 -10.49 -1.43
CA ARG A 58 7.89 -11.00 -0.68
C ARG A 58 9.20 -10.73 -1.40
N GLU A 59 9.32 -11.15 -2.65
CA GLU A 59 10.52 -10.90 -3.45
C GLU A 59 10.77 -9.40 -3.61
N ARG A 60 9.72 -8.60 -3.84
CA ARG A 60 9.82 -7.14 -3.91
C ARG A 60 10.38 -6.55 -2.61
N SER A 61 9.80 -6.96 -1.48
CA SER A 61 10.25 -6.53 -0.16
C SER A 61 11.72 -6.91 0.08
N ASP A 62 12.10 -8.16 -0.20
CA ASP A 62 13.45 -8.68 0.03
C ASP A 62 14.48 -7.96 -0.85
N ASN A 63 14.17 -7.71 -2.12
CA ASN A 63 15.02 -6.98 -3.06
C ASN A 63 15.26 -5.53 -2.61
N ALA A 64 14.24 -4.87 -2.06
CA ALA A 64 14.33 -3.50 -1.57
C ALA A 64 15.00 -3.40 -0.19
N ARG A 65 14.94 -4.48 0.61
CA ARG A 65 15.26 -4.46 2.05
C ARG A 65 16.65 -3.90 2.35
N THR A 66 17.68 -4.36 1.66
CA THR A 66 19.07 -3.87 1.88
C THR A 66 19.17 -2.36 1.68
N ASN A 67 18.55 -1.83 0.62
CA ASN A 67 18.55 -0.41 0.30
C ASN A 67 17.72 0.42 1.30
N ILE A 68 16.62 -0.14 1.78
CA ILE A 68 15.77 0.47 2.79
C ILE A 68 16.54 0.57 4.11
N LEU A 69 17.04 -0.55 4.63
CA LEU A 69 17.61 -0.60 5.98
C LEU A 69 18.89 0.23 6.11
N ALA A 70 19.70 0.34 5.05
CA ALA A 70 20.91 1.17 5.04
C ALA A 70 20.65 2.67 5.28
N ARG A 71 19.40 3.15 5.20
CA ARG A 71 19.04 4.57 5.32
C ARG A 71 18.40 4.97 6.64
N PHE A 72 18.06 4.00 7.47
CA PHE A 72 17.30 4.22 8.69
C PHE A 72 18.09 3.73 9.90
N ASN A 73 17.85 4.34 11.06
CA ASN A 73 18.43 3.85 12.31
C ASN A 73 17.76 2.53 12.74
N THR A 74 18.35 1.80 13.68
CA THR A 74 17.84 0.47 14.11
C THR A 74 16.37 0.46 14.52
N LYS A 75 15.89 1.51 15.21
CA LYS A 75 14.49 1.57 15.66
C LYS A 75 13.55 1.77 14.48
N GLN A 76 13.90 2.65 13.55
CA GLN A 76 13.18 2.87 12.29
C GLN A 76 13.21 1.63 11.40
N GLN A 77 14.36 0.94 11.30
CA GLN A 77 14.48 -0.34 10.59
C GLN A 77 13.48 -1.37 11.12
N ASN A 78 13.39 -1.55 12.44
CA ASN A 78 12.43 -2.47 13.06
C ASN A 78 10.97 -2.09 12.78
N PHE A 79 10.67 -0.79 12.66
CA PHE A 79 9.35 -0.33 12.26
C PHE A 79 9.07 -0.64 10.79
N VAL A 80 10.02 -0.32 9.90
CA VAL A 80 9.89 -0.61 8.46
C VAL A 80 9.77 -2.11 8.20
N ASP A 81 10.56 -2.96 8.87
CA ASP A 81 10.45 -4.42 8.76
C ASP A 81 9.07 -4.94 9.18
N PHE A 82 8.48 -4.33 10.21
CA PHE A 82 7.12 -4.65 10.62
C PHE A 82 6.10 -4.27 9.54
N VAL A 83 6.19 -3.04 8.99
CA VAL A 83 5.32 -2.62 7.89
C VAL A 83 5.49 -3.53 6.66
N LEU A 84 6.72 -3.88 6.29
CA LEU A 84 7.00 -4.79 5.19
C LEU A 84 6.39 -6.18 5.42
N SER A 85 6.41 -6.69 6.66
CA SER A 85 5.77 -7.97 6.98
C SER A 85 4.25 -7.93 6.78
N HIS A 86 3.60 -6.82 7.14
CA HIS A 86 2.18 -6.61 6.91
C HIS A 86 1.86 -6.50 5.42
N TYR A 87 2.64 -5.70 4.69
CA TYR A 87 2.53 -5.56 3.23
C TYR A 87 2.66 -6.91 2.50
N VAL A 88 3.63 -7.75 2.86
CA VAL A 88 3.80 -9.08 2.25
C VAL A 88 2.57 -9.96 2.49
N ASN A 89 2.01 -9.92 3.69
CA ASN A 89 0.91 -10.82 4.09
C ASN A 89 -0.47 -10.34 3.65
N ILE A 90 -0.74 -9.03 3.68
CA ILE A 90 -2.07 -8.45 3.48
C ILE A 90 -2.19 -7.84 2.08
N GLY A 91 -1.23 -6.99 1.68
CA GLY A 91 -1.28 -6.33 0.38
C GLY A 91 -0.76 -4.89 0.40
N VAL A 92 -0.84 -4.25 -0.77
CA VAL A 92 -0.36 -2.87 -1.01
C VAL A 92 -1.14 -1.83 -0.19
N GLU A 93 -2.36 -2.14 0.22
CA GLU A 93 -3.22 -1.28 1.05
C GLU A 93 -2.55 -0.91 2.38
N GLU A 94 -1.73 -1.80 2.94
CA GLU A 94 -0.97 -1.54 4.18
C GLU A 94 0.06 -0.41 4.04
N LEU A 95 0.38 0.00 2.81
CA LEU A 95 1.30 1.10 2.53
C LEU A 95 0.59 2.46 2.42
N ASP A 96 -0.74 2.51 2.51
CA ASP A 96 -1.48 3.77 2.50
C ASP A 96 -1.15 4.60 3.75
N GLN A 97 -1.03 5.92 3.59
CA GLN A 97 -0.78 6.85 4.68
C GLN A 97 -1.82 6.75 5.81
N ILE A 98 -3.06 6.38 5.49
CA ILE A 98 -4.11 6.16 6.50
C ILE A 98 -3.80 4.96 7.41
N MET A 99 -3.01 4.00 6.93
CA MET A 99 -2.62 2.79 7.67
C MET A 99 -1.50 3.04 8.68
N LEU A 100 -0.86 4.22 8.65
CA LEU A 100 0.22 4.52 9.58
C LEU A 100 -0.24 4.45 11.04
N THR A 101 -1.37 5.08 11.37
CA THR A 101 -1.91 5.09 12.74
C THR A 101 -2.24 3.68 13.25
N PRO A 102 -3.03 2.84 12.53
CA PRO A 102 -3.33 1.49 13.01
C PRO A 102 -2.10 0.58 13.07
N LEU A 103 -1.16 0.68 12.11
CA LEU A 103 0.10 -0.08 12.15
C LEU A 103 0.95 0.30 13.36
N PHE A 104 0.98 1.59 13.70
CA PHE A 104 1.70 2.08 14.86
C PHE A 104 1.08 1.57 16.17
N GLN A 105 -0.25 1.66 16.30
CA GLN A 105 -0.98 1.13 17.46
C GLN A 105 -0.76 -0.38 17.62
N LEU A 106 -0.78 -1.13 16.52
CA LEU A 106 -0.57 -2.56 16.52
C LEU A 106 0.85 -2.96 16.98
N LYS A 107 1.88 -2.26 16.51
CA LYS A 107 3.27 -2.57 16.88
C LYS A 107 3.60 -2.17 18.33
N TYR A 108 2.98 -1.11 18.84
CA TYR A 108 3.38 -0.47 20.10
C TYR A 108 2.30 -0.46 21.20
N HIS A 109 1.23 -1.24 21.02
CA HIS A 109 0.19 -1.49 22.02
C HIS A 109 -0.41 -0.18 22.60
N ASP A 110 -0.82 0.74 21.73
CA ASP A 110 -1.44 2.04 22.08
C ASP A 110 -0.60 2.98 22.96
N SER A 111 0.66 2.67 23.24
CA SER A 111 1.55 3.52 24.02
C SER A 111 2.17 4.62 23.16
N ILE A 112 1.34 5.61 22.80
CA ILE A 112 1.74 6.77 21.98
C ILE A 112 2.80 7.61 22.70
N SER A 113 2.74 7.73 24.03
CA SER A 113 3.60 8.66 24.79
C SER A 113 5.04 8.18 24.98
N GLY A 114 5.27 6.86 25.08
CA GLY A 114 6.63 6.31 25.27
C GLY A 114 7.40 6.07 23.98
N THR A 115 6.69 5.82 22.87
CA THR A 115 7.27 5.30 21.63
C THR A 115 7.67 6.38 20.63
N ILE A 116 7.07 7.57 20.70
CA ILE A 116 7.52 8.73 19.89
C ILE A 116 8.98 9.09 20.22
N GLY A 117 9.45 8.85 21.45
CA GLY A 117 10.86 9.05 21.79
C GLY A 117 11.83 8.11 21.05
N ASP A 118 11.32 6.98 20.55
CA ASP A 118 12.14 5.89 19.99
C ASP A 118 12.25 5.94 18.46
N LEU A 119 11.20 6.37 17.76
CA LEU A 119 11.21 6.45 16.29
C LEU A 119 11.58 7.83 15.74
N GLY A 120 11.51 8.85 16.58
CA GLY A 120 11.65 10.25 16.20
C GLY A 120 10.33 11.01 16.31
N ARG A 121 10.35 12.28 15.94
CA ARG A 121 9.16 13.12 16.02
C ARG A 121 8.01 12.56 15.16
N PRO A 122 6.73 12.85 15.47
CA PRO A 122 5.60 12.37 14.67
C PRO A 122 5.74 12.68 13.17
N GLU A 123 6.30 13.83 12.82
CA GLU A 123 6.54 14.21 11.43
C GLU A 123 7.62 13.33 10.75
N GLU A 124 8.63 12.90 11.51
CA GLU A 124 9.70 12.01 11.03
C GLU A 124 9.17 10.59 10.77
N ILE A 125 8.22 10.11 11.57
CA ILE A 125 7.62 8.79 11.39
C ILE A 125 6.88 8.71 10.05
N GLY A 126 6.11 9.74 9.70
CA GLY A 126 5.47 9.83 8.39
C GLY A 126 6.47 9.85 7.24
N GLN A 127 7.59 10.58 7.40
CA GLN A 127 8.66 10.61 6.40
C GLN A 127 9.39 9.27 6.26
N VAL A 128 9.60 8.53 7.36
CA VAL A 128 10.15 7.17 7.31
C VAL A 128 9.18 6.26 6.57
N PHE A 129 7.90 6.28 6.96
CA PHE A 129 6.84 5.46 6.38
C PHE A 129 6.69 5.67 4.87
N ALA A 130 6.57 6.92 4.41
CA ALA A 130 6.48 7.20 2.97
C ALA A 130 7.85 7.03 2.27
N GLY A 131 8.94 7.36 2.96
CA GLY A 131 10.28 7.46 2.39
C GLY A 131 10.91 6.12 2.01
N PHE A 132 10.51 5.02 2.65
CA PHE A 132 11.00 3.69 2.26
C PHE A 132 10.27 3.14 1.03
N GLN A 133 9.01 3.50 0.81
CA GLN A 133 8.16 2.87 -0.22
C GLN A 133 8.71 3.03 -1.64
N ARG A 134 9.37 4.17 -1.93
CA ARG A 134 10.04 4.38 -3.22
C ARG A 134 11.07 3.31 -3.58
N TYR A 135 11.64 2.62 -2.59
CA TYR A 135 12.62 1.56 -2.84
C TYR A 135 11.96 0.25 -3.27
N LEU A 136 10.67 0.04 -2.99
CA LEU A 136 9.94 -1.16 -3.41
C LEU A 136 9.80 -1.24 -4.93
N TYR A 137 9.77 -0.10 -5.62
CA TYR A 137 9.56 -0.03 -7.08
C TYR A 137 10.76 0.51 -7.85
N LYS A 138 11.91 0.64 -7.18
CA LYS A 138 13.14 1.08 -7.82
C LYS A 138 13.86 -0.13 -8.41
N ALA A 139 13.92 -0.19 -9.74
CA ALA A 139 14.75 -1.13 -10.50
C ALA A 139 16.23 -0.79 -10.36
#